data_AF-A0A1S1HDS4-F1
#
_entry.id   AF-A0A1S1HDS4-F1
#
_cell.length_a   1.000
_cell.length_b   1.000
_cell.length_c   1.000
_cell.angle_alpha   90.00
_cell.angle_beta   90.00
_cell.angle_gamma   90.00
#
_symmetry.space_group_name_H-M   'P 1'
#
loop_
_entity.id
_entity.type
_entity.pdbx_description
1 polymer ?
#
loop_
_entity_poly.entity_id
_entity_poly.type
_entity_poly.pdbx_seq_one_letter_code
_entity_poly.pdbx_strand_id
1 'polypeptide(L)'
;MADSTARFALPNLQPGQAQKELFHNEALARIDGLLHPVVEALDQNEPPAVPEPGKAWIAGPMPTGEWAGHAGDLAIRTEGGWRFIRPVAGMTAWLTPASAWVWHDGNGWRATPAPTFGVAVGGEQVVGGRQPAIARPAGGATVDQQARTALDAILSALEAHGLIAN
;
A
#
# COMPACT_ATOMS: atom_id res chain seq x y z
N MET A 1 -26.83 -14.56 12.45
CA MET A 1 -25.37 -14.51 12.68
C MET A 1 -24.75 -15.28 11.54
N ALA A 2 -23.88 -14.68 10.73
CA ALA A 2 -23.21 -15.43 9.67
C ALA A 2 -22.31 -16.53 10.24
N ASP A 3 -22.32 -17.67 9.55
CA ASP A 3 -21.49 -18.82 9.89
C ASP A 3 -20.01 -18.63 9.49
N SER A 4 -19.68 -17.55 8.77
CA SER A 4 -18.33 -17.23 8.32
C SER A 4 -18.03 -15.73 8.18
N THR A 5 -16.75 -15.38 8.02
CA THR A 5 -16.31 -14.02 7.66
C THR A 5 -16.62 -13.66 6.21
N ALA A 6 -16.56 -12.37 5.86
CA ALA A 6 -17.10 -11.85 4.60
C ALA A 6 -16.17 -12.07 3.38
N ARG A 7 -14.85 -11.99 3.55
CA ARG A 7 -13.90 -12.01 2.41
C ARG A 7 -13.41 -13.41 2.09
N PHE A 8 -12.98 -14.14 3.11
CA PHE A 8 -12.35 -15.46 2.95
C PHE A 8 -13.21 -16.62 3.48
N ALA A 9 -14.45 -16.34 3.90
CA ALA A 9 -15.36 -17.34 4.46
C ALA A 9 -14.71 -18.16 5.60
N LEU A 10 -13.94 -17.50 6.48
CA LEU A 10 -13.35 -18.14 7.64
C LEU A 10 -14.47 -18.59 8.59
N PRO A 11 -14.51 -19.86 9.02
CA PRO A 11 -15.63 -20.40 9.77
C PRO A 11 -15.67 -19.83 11.18
N ASN A 12 -16.84 -19.31 11.58
CA ASN A 12 -17.07 -18.84 12.94
C ASN A 12 -17.36 -20.01 13.88
N LEU A 13 -16.94 -19.87 15.15
CA LEU A 13 -17.40 -20.75 16.20
C LEU A 13 -18.87 -20.49 16.49
N GLN A 14 -19.64 -21.58 16.59
CA GLN A 14 -21.05 -21.52 16.94
C GLN A 14 -21.25 -21.03 18.38
N PRO A 15 -22.40 -20.38 18.69
CA PRO A 15 -22.71 -19.95 20.05
C PRO A 15 -22.71 -21.11 21.06
N GLY A 16 -22.48 -20.79 22.33
CA GLY A 16 -22.55 -21.77 23.43
C GLY A 16 -21.24 -22.50 23.71
N GLN A 17 -20.11 -22.00 23.20
CA GLN A 17 -18.77 -22.55 23.45
C GLN A 17 -18.11 -21.90 24.68
N ALA A 18 -18.89 -21.71 25.75
CA ALA A 18 -18.48 -21.00 26.96
C ALA A 18 -17.96 -19.57 26.68
N GLN A 19 -18.61 -18.86 25.74
CA GLN A 19 -18.31 -17.47 25.34
C GLN A 19 -16.95 -17.26 24.68
N LYS A 20 -16.18 -18.33 24.39
CA LYS A 20 -14.93 -18.24 23.62
C LYS A 20 -15.17 -17.74 22.20
N GLU A 21 -16.34 -18.07 21.64
CA GLU A 21 -16.79 -17.65 20.33
C GLU A 21 -16.75 -16.12 20.16
N LEU A 22 -17.00 -15.35 21.22
CA LEU A 22 -17.02 -13.89 21.15
C LEU A 22 -15.62 -13.34 20.79
N PHE A 23 -14.59 -13.80 21.51
CA PHE A 23 -13.22 -13.35 21.29
C PHE A 23 -12.62 -13.92 20.01
N HIS A 24 -12.87 -15.21 19.75
CA HIS A 24 -12.32 -15.87 18.58
C HIS A 24 -12.92 -15.33 17.28
N ASN A 25 -14.25 -15.20 17.21
CA ASN A 25 -14.91 -14.71 15.99
C ASN A 25 -14.59 -13.23 15.75
N GLU A 26 -14.38 -12.43 16.79
CA GLU A 26 -13.88 -11.05 16.65
C GLU A 26 -12.45 -11.03 16.07
N ALA A 27 -11.58 -11.94 16.49
CA ALA A 27 -10.25 -12.08 15.90
C ALA A 27 -10.31 -12.52 14.43
N LEU A 28 -11.22 -13.45 14.09
CA LEU A 28 -11.47 -13.89 12.71
C LEU A 28 -11.99 -12.74 11.84
N ALA A 29 -12.95 -11.96 12.33
CA ALA A 29 -13.48 -10.81 11.60
C ALA A 29 -12.40 -9.75 11.31
N ARG A 30 -11.46 -9.55 12.23
CA ARG A 30 -10.32 -8.64 12.02
C ARG A 30 -9.31 -9.20 11.03
N ILE A 31 -8.89 -10.45 11.19
CA ILE A 31 -7.87 -11.04 10.30
C ILE A 31 -8.38 -11.21 8.87
N ASP A 32 -9.69 -11.42 8.67
CA ASP A 32 -10.31 -11.48 7.35
C ASP A 32 -10.09 -10.20 6.54
N GLY A 33 -10.21 -9.02 7.17
CA GLY A 33 -9.91 -7.74 6.54
C GLY A 33 -8.40 -7.42 6.44
N LEU A 34 -7.59 -7.98 7.32
CA LEU A 34 -6.13 -7.75 7.36
C LEU A 34 -5.33 -8.71 6.47
N LEU A 35 -5.89 -9.86 6.11
CA LEU A 35 -5.26 -10.80 5.19
C LEU A 35 -5.42 -10.25 3.77
N HIS A 36 -4.30 -9.88 3.13
CA HIS A 36 -4.29 -9.19 1.83
C HIS A 36 -5.26 -8.00 1.80
N PRO A 37 -5.02 -6.93 2.58
CA PRO A 37 -5.96 -5.82 2.71
C PRO A 37 -6.23 -5.20 1.34
N VAL A 38 -7.50 -5.02 1.02
CA VAL A 38 -7.97 -4.29 -0.16
C VAL A 38 -8.82 -3.13 0.34
N VAL A 39 -8.48 -1.92 -0.09
CA VAL A 39 -9.14 -0.69 0.33
C VAL A 39 -9.78 0.01 -0.86
N GLU A 40 -11.00 0.48 -0.64
CA GLU A 40 -11.79 1.16 -1.66
C GLU A 40 -11.44 2.66 -1.76
N ALA A 41 -10.85 3.23 -0.71
CA ALA A 41 -10.32 4.59 -0.74
C ALA A 41 -9.14 4.80 0.22
N LEU A 42 -8.34 5.80 -0.10
CA LEU A 42 -7.31 6.38 0.76
C LEU A 42 -7.75 7.78 1.20
N ASP A 43 -7.50 8.12 2.46
CA ASP A 43 -7.78 9.43 3.06
C ASP A 43 -9.25 9.87 3.03
N GLN A 44 -10.18 8.93 3.14
CA GLN A 44 -11.63 9.24 3.16
C GLN A 44 -12.07 9.61 4.59
N ASN A 45 -12.73 10.76 4.77
CA ASN A 45 -13.15 11.22 6.10
C ASN A 45 -14.57 10.79 6.49
N GLU A 46 -15.44 10.54 5.51
CA GLU A 46 -16.83 10.18 5.77
C GLU A 46 -17.06 8.70 5.45
N PRO A 47 -17.72 7.93 6.33
CA PRO A 47 -18.12 6.57 6.00
C PRO A 47 -18.98 6.57 4.72
N PRO A 48 -18.78 5.61 3.81
CA PRO A 48 -19.63 5.51 2.62
C PRO A 48 -21.08 5.25 3.03
N ALA A 49 -22.03 5.77 2.27
CA ALA A 49 -23.46 5.70 2.61
C ALA A 49 -23.99 4.24 2.65
N VAL A 50 -23.42 3.35 1.84
CA VAL A 50 -23.79 1.94 1.77
C VAL A 50 -22.53 1.07 1.86
N PRO A 51 -21.98 0.87 3.08
CA PRO A 51 -20.80 0.05 3.27
C PRO A 51 -21.15 -1.44 3.22
N GLU A 52 -20.56 -2.17 2.28
CA GLU A 52 -20.71 -3.63 2.17
C GLU A 52 -19.74 -4.36 3.13
N PRO A 53 -20.19 -5.43 3.82
CA PRO A 53 -19.29 -6.29 4.59
C PRO A 53 -18.13 -6.82 3.74
N GLY A 54 -16.93 -6.87 4.33
CA GLY A 54 -15.70 -7.31 3.66
C GLY A 54 -14.97 -6.20 2.89
N LYS A 55 -15.54 -5.00 2.80
CA LYS A 55 -14.87 -3.82 2.25
C LYS A 55 -14.11 -3.05 3.33
N ALA A 56 -13.05 -2.37 2.93
CA ALA A 56 -12.25 -1.56 3.84
C ALA A 56 -11.87 -0.22 3.21
N TRP A 57 -11.53 0.74 4.06
CA TRP A 57 -11.12 2.10 3.70
C TRP A 57 -10.01 2.55 4.64
N ILE A 58 -9.16 3.46 4.18
CA ILE A 58 -8.23 4.17 5.06
C ILE A 58 -8.88 5.51 5.41
N ALA A 59 -9.12 5.71 6.70
CA ALA A 59 -9.69 6.94 7.21
C ALA A 59 -8.70 8.10 7.02
N GLY A 60 -9.21 9.23 6.56
CA GLY A 60 -8.44 10.45 6.39
C GLY A 60 -8.06 11.13 7.70
N PRO A 61 -7.47 12.34 7.63
CA PRO A 61 -6.94 13.04 8.81
C PRO A 61 -8.03 13.60 9.74
N MET A 62 -9.27 13.75 9.26
CA MET A 62 -10.37 14.36 10.01
C MET A 62 -11.65 13.55 9.82
N PRO A 63 -11.69 12.27 10.27
CA PRO A 63 -12.84 11.43 10.04
C PRO A 63 -14.04 11.88 10.85
N THR A 64 -15.24 11.65 10.33
CA THR A 64 -16.51 12.08 10.90
C THR A 64 -17.49 10.91 11.06
N GLY A 65 -18.65 11.16 11.67
CA GLY A 65 -19.67 10.14 11.86
C GLY A 65 -19.16 8.94 12.66
N GLU A 66 -19.44 7.72 12.17
CA GLU A 66 -18.96 6.48 12.81
C GLU A 66 -17.43 6.34 12.80
N TRP A 67 -16.72 7.09 11.96
CA TRP A 67 -15.25 7.04 11.88
C TRP A 67 -14.57 8.09 12.77
N ALA A 68 -15.33 8.95 13.46
CA ALA A 68 -14.78 9.98 14.33
C ALA A 68 -13.81 9.39 15.38
N GLY A 69 -12.62 9.96 15.48
CA GLY A 69 -11.55 9.49 16.39
C GLY A 69 -10.61 8.43 15.79
N HIS A 70 -10.86 7.97 14.55
CA HIS A 70 -10.09 6.91 13.89
C HIS A 70 -9.22 7.43 12.74
N ALA A 71 -8.57 8.58 12.91
CA ALA A 71 -7.77 9.20 11.85
C ALA A 71 -6.59 8.29 11.44
N GLY A 72 -6.47 8.01 10.14
CA GLY A 72 -5.42 7.12 9.59
C GLY A 72 -5.63 5.62 9.83
N ASP A 73 -6.66 5.22 10.59
CA ASP A 73 -6.96 3.81 10.83
C ASP A 73 -7.52 3.14 9.56
N LEU A 74 -7.28 1.83 9.45
CA LEU A 74 -7.98 0.99 8.50
C LEU A 74 -9.39 0.69 9.03
N ALA A 75 -10.42 1.23 8.37
CA ALA A 75 -11.82 1.01 8.69
C ALA A 75 -12.35 -0.17 7.86
N ILE A 76 -12.62 -1.30 8.51
CA ILE A 76 -13.13 -2.52 7.89
C ILE A 76 -14.62 -2.63 8.19
N ARG A 77 -15.46 -2.80 7.17
CA ARG A 77 -16.87 -3.10 7.36
C ARG A 77 -17.07 -4.60 7.54
N THR A 78 -17.75 -4.98 8.61
CA THR A 78 -18.20 -6.35 8.85
C THR A 78 -19.73 -6.37 8.97
N GLU A 79 -20.34 -7.56 9.06
CA GLU A 79 -21.77 -7.67 9.40
C GLU A 79 -22.08 -7.07 10.79
N GLY A 80 -21.13 -7.17 11.72
CA GLY A 80 -21.22 -6.63 13.08
C GLY A 80 -20.82 -5.16 13.21
N GLY A 81 -20.76 -4.41 12.10
CA GLY A 81 -20.38 -3.01 12.06
C GLY A 81 -18.92 -2.76 11.72
N TRP A 82 -18.42 -1.58 12.09
CA TRP A 82 -17.05 -1.15 11.80
C TRP A 82 -16.04 -1.79 12.73
N ARG A 83 -14.87 -2.11 12.17
CA ARG A 83 -13.65 -2.47 12.91
C ARG A 83 -12.52 -1.57 12.44
N PHE A 84 -12.00 -0.78 13.37
CA PHE A 84 -10.87 0.11 13.13
C PHE A 84 -9.59 -0.56 13.58
N ILE A 85 -8.62 -0.64 12.68
CA ILE A 85 -7.30 -1.20 12.96
C ILE A 85 -6.28 -0.09 12.79
N ARG A 86 -5.54 0.20 13.87
CA ARG A 86 -4.40 1.11 13.80
C ARG A 86 -3.27 0.46 12.99
N PRO A 87 -2.81 1.07 11.89
CA PRO A 87 -1.78 0.49 11.06
C PRO A 87 -0.42 0.46 11.78
N VAL A 88 0.39 -0.54 11.45
CA VAL A 88 1.78 -0.66 11.89
C VAL A 88 2.72 -0.31 10.74
N ALA A 89 3.95 0.11 11.06
CA ALA A 89 4.98 0.37 10.04
C ALA A 89 5.19 -0.88 9.16
N GLY A 90 5.24 -0.68 7.84
CA GLY A 90 5.38 -1.75 6.84
C GLY A 90 4.07 -2.41 6.43
N MET A 91 2.92 -2.07 7.03
CA MET A 91 1.62 -2.57 6.56
C MET A 91 1.36 -2.10 5.12
N THR A 92 0.89 -3.01 4.27
CA THR A 92 0.54 -2.75 2.87
C THR A 92 -0.93 -3.04 2.60
N ALA A 93 -1.56 -2.26 1.74
CA ALA A 93 -2.93 -2.50 1.26
C ALA A 93 -3.02 -2.23 -0.25
N TRP A 94 -3.88 -2.97 -0.95
CA TRP A 94 -4.18 -2.72 -2.35
C TRP A 94 -5.29 -1.66 -2.44
N LEU A 95 -5.01 -0.54 -3.12
CA LEU A 95 -5.98 0.53 -3.35
C LEU A 95 -6.69 0.31 -4.69
N THR A 96 -7.97 -0.09 -4.64
CA THR A 96 -8.76 -0.47 -5.82
C THR A 96 -8.81 0.63 -6.88
N PRO A 97 -9.14 1.90 -6.57
CA PRO A 97 -9.26 2.94 -7.59
C PRO A 97 -7.95 3.26 -8.32
N ALA A 98 -6.82 3.13 -7.63
CA ALA A 98 -5.50 3.42 -8.18
C ALA A 98 -4.84 2.20 -8.84
N SER A 99 -5.38 1.00 -8.64
CA SER A 99 -4.74 -0.27 -9.01
C SER A 99 -3.28 -0.34 -8.56
N ALA A 100 -3.03 0.09 -7.32
CA ALA A 100 -1.68 0.26 -6.78
C ALA A 100 -1.62 -0.14 -5.31
N TRP A 101 -0.42 -0.50 -4.86
CA TRP A 101 -0.13 -0.72 -3.44
C TRP A 101 0.06 0.62 -2.73
N VAL A 102 -0.53 0.74 -1.55
CA VAL A 102 -0.21 1.75 -0.55
C VAL A 102 0.43 1.08 0.65
N TRP A 103 1.28 1.81 1.37
CA TRP A 103 1.99 1.28 2.53
C TRP A 103 2.06 2.29 3.66
N HIS A 104 2.14 1.82 4.89
CA HIS A 104 2.24 2.67 6.07
C HIS A 104 3.70 2.80 6.53
N ASP A 105 4.24 4.02 6.57
CA ASP A 105 5.65 4.27 6.91
C ASP A 105 5.93 4.34 8.43
N GLY A 106 4.90 4.15 9.25
CA GLY A 106 4.94 4.29 10.71
C GLY A 106 4.34 5.60 11.20
N ASN A 107 4.27 6.63 10.36
CA ASN A 107 3.64 7.92 10.65
C ASN A 107 2.35 8.13 9.84
N GLY A 108 2.25 7.56 8.65
CA GLY A 108 1.04 7.61 7.83
C GLY A 108 1.11 6.73 6.60
N TRP A 109 0.00 6.70 5.86
CA TRP A 109 -0.10 5.98 4.60
C TRP A 109 0.60 6.73 3.46
N ARG A 110 1.19 5.97 2.55
CA ARG A 110 1.94 6.45 1.38
C ARG A 110 1.40 5.76 0.14
N ALA A 111 1.05 6.56 -0.86
CA ALA A 111 0.72 6.12 -2.22
C ALA A 111 1.91 6.18 -3.17
N THR A 112 3.12 6.08 -2.62
CA THR A 112 4.37 5.94 -3.39
C THR A 112 4.80 4.47 -3.36
N PRO A 113 5.67 4.04 -4.29
CA PRO A 113 6.28 2.72 -4.21
C PRO A 113 6.89 2.48 -2.82
N ALA A 114 6.63 1.30 -2.25
CA ALA A 114 7.27 0.89 -1.01
C ALA A 114 8.80 0.81 -1.20
N PRO A 115 9.60 1.13 -0.18
CA PRO A 115 11.05 0.97 -0.24
C PRO A 115 11.38 -0.49 -0.55
N THR A 116 12.17 -0.69 -1.60
CA THR A 116 12.72 -1.99 -1.96
C THR A 116 14.24 -1.90 -1.98
N PHE A 117 14.92 -3.00 -1.70
CA PHE A 117 16.37 -3.11 -1.91
C PHE A 117 16.74 -3.08 -3.40
N GLY A 118 15.75 -3.28 -4.28
CA GLY A 118 15.93 -3.29 -5.72
C GLY A 118 15.08 -4.35 -6.40
N VAL A 119 15.38 -4.58 -7.67
CA VAL A 119 14.86 -5.70 -8.47
C VAL A 119 16.04 -6.57 -8.85
N ALA A 120 15.97 -7.86 -8.55
CA ALA A 120 16.95 -8.85 -8.97
C ALA A 120 16.31 -9.90 -9.90
N VAL A 121 17.04 -10.36 -10.91
CA VAL A 121 16.62 -11.41 -11.85
C VAL A 121 17.69 -12.49 -11.87
N GLY A 122 17.32 -13.72 -11.50
CA GLY A 122 18.29 -14.82 -11.41
C GLY A 122 19.34 -14.64 -10.31
N GLY A 123 19.06 -13.84 -9.27
CA GLY A 123 20.00 -13.54 -8.19
C GLY A 123 20.91 -12.32 -8.46
N GLU A 124 20.94 -11.82 -9.70
CA GLU A 124 21.69 -10.63 -10.07
C GLU A 124 20.84 -9.36 -9.95
N GLN A 125 21.40 -8.31 -9.36
CA GLN A 125 20.71 -7.03 -9.23
C GLN A 125 20.54 -6.36 -10.61
N VAL A 126 19.29 -6.12 -11.01
CA VAL A 126 18.92 -5.42 -12.25
C VAL A 126 18.59 -3.95 -11.99
N VAL A 127 17.91 -3.64 -10.88
CA VAL A 127 17.64 -2.27 -10.44
C VAL A 127 18.07 -2.15 -8.99
N GLY A 128 18.92 -1.19 -8.68
CA GLY A 128 19.36 -0.88 -7.31
C GLY A 128 19.02 0.55 -6.90
N GLY A 129 19.63 1.02 -5.83
CA GLY A 129 19.55 2.43 -5.44
C GLY A 129 20.13 3.37 -6.51
N ARG A 130 19.59 4.59 -6.56
CA ARG A 130 20.04 5.66 -7.47
C ARG A 130 21.54 5.89 -7.34
N GLN A 131 22.25 5.89 -8.46
CA GLN A 131 23.69 6.08 -8.54
C GLN A 131 24.07 7.58 -8.69
N PRO A 132 25.35 7.95 -8.49
CA PRO A 132 25.83 9.31 -8.77
C PRO A 132 25.66 9.71 -10.25
N ALA A 133 25.65 11.02 -10.53
CA ALA A 133 25.58 11.54 -11.89
C ALA A 133 26.82 11.14 -12.70
N ILE A 134 26.62 10.84 -13.98
CA ILE A 134 27.70 10.57 -14.92
C ILE A 134 28.01 11.86 -15.68
N ALA A 135 29.27 12.28 -15.67
CA ALA A 135 29.68 13.51 -16.35
C ALA A 135 29.52 13.40 -17.87
N ARG A 136 28.96 14.44 -18.49
CA ARG A 136 28.85 14.53 -19.95
C ARG A 136 30.23 14.62 -20.61
N PRO A 137 30.44 14.03 -21.80
CA PRO A 137 31.71 14.13 -22.50
C PRO A 137 32.06 15.59 -22.81
N ALA A 138 33.19 16.08 -22.29
CA ALA A 138 33.64 17.45 -22.48
C ALA A 138 34.97 17.59 -23.24
N GLY A 139 35.69 16.47 -23.47
CA GLY A 139 37.02 16.46 -24.11
C GLY A 139 37.05 15.79 -25.48
N GLY A 140 38.28 15.54 -25.96
CA GLY A 140 38.59 14.84 -27.21
C GLY A 140 39.17 15.76 -28.29
N ALA A 141 40.29 15.36 -28.90
CA ALA A 141 40.91 16.09 -30.01
C ALA A 141 40.12 15.96 -31.33
N THR A 142 39.35 14.87 -31.47
CA THR A 142 38.38 14.67 -32.55
C THR A 142 37.02 14.38 -31.91
N VAL A 143 36.03 15.21 -32.24
CA VAL A 143 34.69 15.12 -31.66
C VAL A 143 33.73 14.58 -32.72
N ASP A 144 33.18 13.39 -32.45
CA ASP A 144 32.01 12.91 -33.17
C ASP A 144 30.75 13.54 -32.54
N GLN A 145 30.13 14.46 -33.28
CA GLN A 145 28.97 15.20 -32.81
C GLN A 145 27.72 14.30 -32.69
N GLN A 146 27.56 13.32 -33.58
CA GLN A 146 26.41 12.41 -33.54
C GLN A 146 26.49 11.51 -32.31
N ALA A 147 27.69 10.98 -32.03
CA ALA A 147 27.93 10.18 -30.83
C ALA A 147 27.71 10.98 -29.54
N ARG A 148 28.17 12.24 -29.49
CA ARG A 148 27.97 13.10 -28.31
C ARG A 148 26.49 13.35 -28.03
N THR A 149 25.73 13.70 -29.08
CA THR A 149 24.28 13.89 -28.95
C THR A 149 23.57 12.63 -28.48
N ALA A 150 23.96 11.45 -28.97
CA ALA A 150 23.39 10.18 -28.52
C ALA A 150 23.70 9.90 -27.04
N LEU A 151 24.94 10.11 -26.60
CA LEU A 151 25.34 9.93 -25.20
C LEU A 151 24.60 10.89 -24.26
N ASP A 152 24.48 12.17 -24.63
CA ASP A 152 23.74 13.14 -23.83
C ASP A 152 22.26 12.74 -23.69
N ALA A 153 21.64 12.24 -24.77
CA ALA A 153 20.27 11.74 -24.73
C ALA A 153 20.11 10.52 -23.82
N ILE A 154 21.06 9.58 -23.85
CA ILE A 154 21.07 8.41 -22.94
C ILE A 154 21.18 8.86 -21.48
N LEU A 155 22.13 9.75 -21.17
CA LEU A 155 22.32 10.23 -19.80
C LEU A 155 21.06 10.95 -19.29
N SER A 156 20.45 11.81 -20.09
CA SER A 156 19.19 12.46 -19.73
C SER A 156 18.03 11.48 -19.56
N ALA A 157 17.98 10.39 -20.31
CA ALA A 157 17.01 9.33 -20.08
C ALA A 157 17.26 8.62 -18.73
N LEU A 158 18.52 8.32 -18.38
CA LEU A 158 18.87 7.69 -17.10
C LEU A 158 18.57 8.60 -15.89
N GLU A 159 18.81 9.90 -16.02
CA GLU A 159 18.43 10.93 -15.05
C GLU A 159 16.91 10.95 -14.84
N ALA A 160 16.13 11.01 -15.93
CA ALA A 160 14.67 11.07 -15.91
C ALA A 160 14.02 9.80 -15.31
N HIS A 161 14.60 8.63 -15.56
CA HIS A 161 14.16 7.38 -14.94
C HIS A 161 14.59 7.25 -13.46
N GLY A 162 15.49 8.11 -12.98
CA GLY A 162 15.98 8.10 -11.60
C GLY A 162 17.08 7.07 -11.32
N LEU A 163 17.73 6.53 -12.36
CA LEU A 163 18.83 5.56 -12.22
C LEU A 163 20.14 6.24 -11.76
N ILE A 164 20.37 7.48 -12.21
CA ILE A 164 21.51 8.32 -11.80
C ILE A 164 21.04 9.68 -11.29
N ALA A 165 21.85 10.37 -10.49
CA ALA A 165 21.60 11.76 -10.07
C ALA A 165 21.59 12.72 -11.27
N ASN A 166 20.86 13.83 -11.14
CA ASN A 166 20.83 14.91 -12.13
C ASN A 166 22.05 15.83 -11.97
#